data_AF-A0A7V9K630-F1
#
_entry.id   AF-A0A7V9K630-F1
#
_cell.length_a   1.000
_cell.length_b   1.000
_cell.length_c   1.000
_cell.angle_alpha   90.00
_cell.angle_beta   90.00
_cell.angle_gamma   90.00
#
_symmetry.space_group_name_H-M   'P 1'
#
loop_
_entity.id
_entity.type
_entity.pdbx_description
1 polymer ?
#
loop_
_entity_poly.entity_id
_entity_poly.type
_entity_poly.pdbx_seq_one_letter_code
_entity_poly.pdbx_strand_id
1 'polypeptide(L)'
;MKRLTTRTAAASAVLVLGSLAGCSGGDSASENADGASESSSSEGSSSESGSSESGEGSESSSGASTEEYCTALKAAEKDFEGLDGGGADGAAGIQTAFDTMRELSQKAPDEVATEWQTLVSGLDDFEQAVADAGLTFEQLAELPSSPTPQNLPEGVTPEKLQQLTVEVQKLQDPQVSAAQDTIDANAEKECGVTLGGGSGEQQPE
;
A
#
# COMPACT_ATOMS: atom_id res chain seq x y z
N MET A 1 46.50 7.33 31.90
CA MET A 1 46.26 6.43 33.06
C MET A 1 45.14 5.48 32.68
N LYS A 2 45.43 4.18 32.65
CA LYS A 2 44.51 3.08 32.29
C LYS A 2 43.61 2.75 33.47
N ARG A 3 42.30 2.61 33.26
CA ARG A 3 41.41 1.83 34.14
C ARG A 3 40.52 0.93 33.30
N LEU A 4 40.81 -0.37 33.39
CA LEU A 4 39.97 -1.50 33.02
C LEU A 4 38.92 -1.76 34.11
N THR A 5 38.09 -2.79 33.89
CA THR A 5 37.12 -3.49 34.79
C THR A 5 35.72 -2.88 34.75
N THR A 6 34.61 -3.59 34.50
CA THR A 6 34.29 -5.02 34.71
C THR A 6 33.13 -5.45 33.81
N ARG A 7 33.17 -6.71 33.36
CA ARG A 7 32.13 -7.44 32.63
C ARG A 7 30.86 -7.64 33.47
N THR A 8 29.69 -7.63 32.85
CA THR A 8 28.53 -8.40 33.32
C THR A 8 27.81 -8.97 32.11
N ALA A 9 27.95 -10.28 31.92
CA ALA A 9 27.22 -11.04 30.92
C ALA A 9 25.83 -11.35 31.47
N ALA A 10 24.78 -10.96 30.74
CA ALA A 10 23.44 -11.48 30.95
C ALA A 10 23.24 -12.64 29.96
N ALA A 11 23.23 -13.85 30.51
CA ALA A 11 22.79 -15.04 29.83
C ALA A 11 21.25 -15.04 29.81
N SER A 12 20.65 -15.14 28.62
CA SER A 12 19.25 -15.51 28.46
C SER A 12 19.15 -16.64 27.44
N ALA A 13 18.39 -17.64 27.84
CA ALA A 13 18.45 -19.02 27.38
C ALA A 13 17.88 -19.22 25.98
N VAL A 14 18.60 -20.01 25.18
CA VAL A 14 18.14 -20.58 23.92
C VAL A 14 17.27 -21.81 24.25
N LEU A 15 15.96 -21.73 24.01
CA LEU A 15 15.08 -22.89 23.99
C LEU A 15 15.13 -23.52 22.59
N VAL A 16 15.99 -24.53 22.44
CA VAL A 16 15.98 -25.44 21.30
C VAL A 16 14.82 -26.40 21.48
N LEU A 17 13.74 -26.22 20.71
CA LEU A 17 12.74 -27.26 20.50
C LEU A 17 13.23 -28.19 19.40
N GLY A 18 13.57 -29.41 19.80
CA GLY A 18 14.08 -30.46 18.94
C GLY A 18 13.03 -30.95 17.94
N SER A 19 13.42 -31.03 16.68
CA SER A 19 12.77 -31.87 15.67
C SER A 19 13.61 -33.14 15.49
N LEU A 20 13.08 -34.26 15.97
CA LEU A 20 13.65 -35.59 15.80
C LEU A 20 12.81 -36.37 14.77
N ALA A 21 13.47 -36.70 13.66
CA ALA A 21 13.38 -37.93 12.85
C ALA A 21 12.14 -38.25 11.99
N GLY A 22 12.41 -38.36 10.67
CA GLY A 22 11.85 -39.35 9.74
C GLY A 22 10.98 -38.76 8.63
N CYS A 23 11.13 -39.06 7.33
CA CYS A 23 11.93 -40.06 6.61
C CYS A 23 11.86 -39.76 5.09
N SER A 24 12.99 -39.96 4.38
CA SER A 24 13.09 -40.39 2.96
C SER A 24 12.58 -39.42 1.86
N GLY A 25 13.35 -39.03 0.84
CA GLY A 25 14.63 -39.49 0.32
C GLY A 25 14.87 -38.86 -1.06
N GLY A 26 16.09 -38.98 -1.60
CA GLY A 26 16.36 -38.75 -3.03
C GLY A 26 17.49 -37.76 -3.33
N ASP A 27 18.71 -38.25 -3.21
CA ASP A 27 19.96 -37.71 -3.75
C ASP A 27 19.90 -37.50 -5.27
N SER A 28 20.45 -36.39 -5.78
CA SER A 28 21.24 -36.39 -7.02
C SER A 28 22.09 -35.11 -7.09
N ALA A 29 23.36 -35.30 -6.79
CA ALA A 29 24.42 -34.34 -7.04
C ALA A 29 24.56 -34.05 -8.55
N SER A 30 24.95 -32.83 -8.91
CA SER A 30 25.99 -32.59 -9.92
C SER A 30 26.46 -31.14 -9.86
N GLU A 31 27.71 -30.98 -9.42
CA GLU A 31 28.58 -29.86 -9.71
C GLU A 31 28.73 -29.70 -11.23
N ASN A 32 28.76 -28.46 -11.72
CA ASN A 32 29.77 -28.02 -12.68
C ASN A 32 29.89 -26.50 -12.64
N ALA A 33 31.14 -26.05 -12.52
CA ALA A 33 31.60 -24.71 -12.72
C ALA A 33 31.74 -24.40 -14.21
N ASP A 34 31.51 -23.14 -14.59
CA ASP A 34 32.01 -22.38 -15.75
C ASP A 34 31.02 -21.19 -15.86
N GLY A 35 31.37 -19.93 -16.06
CA GLY A 35 32.58 -19.30 -16.53
C GLY A 35 32.15 -17.95 -17.13
N ALA A 36 32.99 -16.93 -16.96
CA ALA A 36 33.04 -15.66 -17.69
C ALA A 36 31.87 -14.65 -17.60
N SER A 37 32.25 -13.42 -17.21
CA SER A 37 32.11 -12.13 -17.93
C SER A 37 31.10 -12.10 -19.11
N GLU A 38 30.35 -11.04 -19.41
CA GLU A 38 30.84 -9.72 -19.84
C GLU A 38 29.73 -8.65 -19.73
N SER A 39 30.14 -7.40 -19.50
CA SER A 39 29.32 -6.19 -19.53
C SER A 39 28.71 -5.93 -20.90
N SER A 40 27.52 -5.30 -20.96
CA SER A 40 27.05 -4.60 -22.17
C SER A 40 26.02 -3.54 -21.82
N SER A 41 26.44 -2.28 -21.87
CA SER A 41 25.59 -1.08 -21.93
C SER A 41 24.82 -1.02 -23.24
N SER A 42 23.66 -0.37 -23.26
CA SER A 42 23.05 0.14 -24.48
C SER A 42 22.26 1.41 -24.17
N GLU A 43 22.80 2.53 -24.60
CA GLU A 43 22.09 3.80 -24.74
C GLU A 43 21.29 3.78 -26.04
N GLY A 44 20.08 4.32 -26.04
CA GLY A 44 19.22 4.48 -27.21
C GLY A 44 18.40 5.76 -27.09
N SER A 45 18.53 6.61 -28.10
CA SER A 45 18.19 8.04 -28.11
C SER A 45 16.72 8.39 -28.37
N SER A 46 16.41 9.64 -27.99
CA SER A 46 15.22 10.47 -28.20
C SER A 46 14.64 10.51 -29.61
N SER A 47 13.34 10.84 -29.72
CA SER A 47 12.76 11.62 -30.82
C SER A 47 11.48 12.32 -30.37
N GLU A 48 11.44 13.62 -30.63
CA GLU A 48 10.32 14.54 -30.38
C GLU A 48 9.43 14.68 -31.63
N SER A 49 8.16 15.11 -31.48
CA SER A 49 7.51 16.25 -32.20
C SER A 49 6.04 16.03 -32.62
N GLY A 50 5.16 16.95 -32.18
CA GLY A 50 4.13 17.66 -32.98
C GLY A 50 2.79 16.94 -33.23
N SER A 51 1.66 17.33 -32.59
CA SER A 51 0.79 18.50 -32.81
C SER A 51 -0.42 18.29 -33.76
N SER A 52 -1.60 18.38 -33.15
CA SER A 52 -2.83 19.06 -33.61
C SER A 52 -3.71 18.42 -34.68
N GLU A 53 -4.97 18.11 -34.33
CA GLU A 53 -6.14 18.80 -34.92
C GLU A 53 -7.43 18.55 -34.10
N SER A 54 -8.28 19.57 -34.09
CA SER A 54 -9.55 19.72 -33.39
C SER A 54 -10.66 18.85 -33.98
N GLY A 55 -11.46 18.23 -33.12
CA GLY A 55 -12.73 17.59 -33.48
C GLY A 55 -13.82 17.93 -32.47
N GLU A 56 -14.77 18.76 -32.88
CA GLU A 56 -15.99 19.08 -32.16
C GLU A 56 -16.90 17.85 -32.00
N GLY A 57 -17.42 17.66 -30.78
CA GLY A 57 -18.76 17.14 -30.51
C GLY A 57 -19.00 15.65 -30.69
N SER A 58 -19.03 14.92 -29.57
CA SER A 58 -20.04 13.87 -29.35
C SER A 58 -20.18 13.60 -27.85
N GLU A 59 -21.36 13.92 -27.35
CA GLU A 59 -21.82 13.59 -26.02
C GLU A 59 -21.94 12.06 -25.85
N SER A 60 -21.54 11.60 -24.67
CA SER A 60 -21.91 10.34 -24.01
C SER A 60 -21.36 9.02 -24.55
N SER A 61 -20.22 8.63 -24.01
CA SER A 61 -20.17 7.48 -23.10
C SER A 61 -19.09 7.75 -22.05
N SER A 62 -19.51 7.93 -20.79
CA SER A 62 -18.67 8.34 -19.67
C SER A 62 -17.72 7.23 -19.21
N GLY A 63 -16.73 6.91 -20.02
CA GLY A 63 -15.47 6.34 -19.56
C GLY A 63 -14.44 7.46 -19.68
N ALA A 64 -13.81 7.86 -18.58
CA ALA A 64 -12.69 8.78 -18.66
C ALA A 64 -11.61 8.16 -19.57
N SER A 65 -10.97 8.99 -20.38
CA SER A 65 -9.97 8.48 -21.31
C SER A 65 -8.77 7.97 -20.51
N THR A 66 -8.16 6.85 -20.92
CA THR A 66 -6.96 6.29 -20.27
C THR A 66 -5.86 7.34 -20.07
N GLU A 67 -5.74 8.33 -20.96
CA GLU A 67 -4.81 9.45 -20.82
C GLU A 67 -5.12 10.37 -19.62
N GLU A 68 -6.40 10.65 -19.35
CA GLU A 68 -6.83 11.46 -18.21
C GLU A 68 -6.60 10.72 -16.90
N TYR A 69 -6.89 9.42 -16.89
CA TYR A 69 -6.59 8.51 -15.78
C TYR A 69 -5.09 8.49 -15.47
N CYS A 70 -4.25 8.25 -16.47
CA CYS A 70 -2.80 8.18 -16.29
C CYS A 70 -2.19 9.53 -15.88
N THR A 71 -2.73 10.64 -16.36
CA THR A 71 -2.32 11.98 -15.94
C THR A 71 -2.66 12.21 -14.46
N ALA A 72 -3.87 11.82 -14.05
CA ALA A 72 -4.29 11.94 -12.66
C ALA A 72 -3.43 11.03 -11.75
N LEU A 73 -3.15 9.79 -12.15
CA LEU A 73 -2.28 8.88 -11.40
C LEU A 73 -0.88 9.44 -11.18
N LYS A 74 -0.26 9.99 -12.23
CA LYS A 74 1.08 10.61 -12.13
C LYS A 74 1.10 11.83 -11.22
N ALA A 75 0.01 12.60 -11.19
CA ALA A 75 -0.13 13.72 -10.26
C ALA A 75 -0.30 13.24 -8.81
N ALA A 76 -1.05 12.15 -8.63
CA ALA A 76 -1.38 11.54 -7.34
C ALA A 76 -0.23 10.73 -6.71
N GLU A 77 0.76 10.28 -7.48
CA GLU A 77 1.90 9.49 -7.00
C GLU A 77 2.53 10.09 -5.73
N LYS A 78 2.66 11.42 -5.72
CA LYS A 78 3.23 12.17 -4.60
C LYS A 78 2.36 12.18 -3.34
N ASP A 79 1.04 12.12 -3.51
CA ASP A 79 0.10 12.05 -2.39
C ASP A 79 0.16 10.66 -1.73
N PHE A 80 0.40 9.61 -2.52
CA PHE A 80 0.58 8.25 -2.01
C PHE A 80 1.95 8.05 -1.32
N GLU A 81 3.03 8.66 -1.82
CA GLU A 81 4.34 8.67 -1.14
C GLU A 81 4.25 9.27 0.28
N GLY A 82 3.34 10.21 0.51
CA GLY A 82 3.16 10.88 1.80
C GLY A 82 2.53 10.00 2.89
N LEU A 83 1.91 8.88 2.53
CA LEU A 83 1.19 8.00 3.46
C LEU A 83 2.12 7.06 4.26
N ASP A 84 3.32 6.78 3.76
CA ASP A 84 4.30 5.89 4.41
C ASP A 84 4.87 6.51 5.70
N GLY A 85 4.83 7.85 5.83
CA GLY A 85 5.31 8.60 7.00
C GLY A 85 4.27 8.73 8.11
N GLY A 86 4.03 7.67 8.89
CA GLY A 86 3.09 7.72 10.02
C GLY A 86 3.31 8.90 10.99
N GLY A 87 2.23 9.59 11.38
CA GLY A 87 2.23 10.75 12.28
C GLY A 87 1.01 11.67 12.13
N ALA A 88 0.96 12.78 12.87
CA ALA A 88 -0.13 13.78 12.76
C ALA A 88 -0.19 14.46 11.38
N ASP A 89 0.96 14.65 10.73
CA ASP A 89 1.03 15.08 9.32
C ASP A 89 0.48 14.01 8.36
N GLY A 90 0.56 12.73 8.75
CA GLY A 90 -0.01 11.61 8.01
C GLY A 90 -1.54 11.54 8.09
N ALA A 91 -2.17 12.06 9.15
CA ALA A 91 -3.63 12.04 9.28
C ALA A 91 -4.33 12.98 8.28
N ALA A 92 -3.79 14.19 8.07
CA ALA A 92 -4.24 15.07 7.00
C ALA A 92 -3.89 14.49 5.60
N GLY A 93 -2.78 13.77 5.51
CA GLY A 93 -2.39 12.99 4.33
C GLY A 93 -3.41 11.91 3.97
N ILE A 94 -3.97 11.20 4.97
CA ILE A 94 -4.96 10.13 4.75
C ILE A 94 -6.24 10.66 4.10
N GLN A 95 -6.81 11.76 4.59
CA GLN A 95 -8.00 12.35 3.96
C GLN A 95 -7.72 12.79 2.53
N THR A 96 -6.59 13.47 2.32
CA THR A 96 -6.17 13.91 0.98
C THR A 96 -6.04 12.71 0.03
N ALA A 97 -5.41 11.63 0.49
CA ALA A 97 -5.29 10.41 -0.30
C ALA A 97 -6.63 9.74 -0.60
N PHE A 98 -7.58 9.75 0.35
CA PHE A 98 -8.92 9.20 0.14
C PHE A 98 -9.69 10.00 -0.92
N ASP A 99 -9.61 11.33 -0.87
CA ASP A 99 -10.19 12.20 -1.89
C ASP A 99 -9.52 11.97 -3.25
N THR A 100 -8.19 11.84 -3.30
CA THR A 100 -7.44 11.50 -4.51
C THR A 100 -7.86 10.14 -5.08
N MET A 101 -8.03 9.11 -4.25
CA MET A 101 -8.53 7.79 -4.69
C MET A 101 -9.96 7.86 -5.23
N ARG A 102 -10.83 8.68 -4.62
CA ARG A 102 -12.18 8.95 -5.13
C ARG A 102 -12.14 9.63 -6.50
N GLU A 103 -11.26 10.60 -6.70
CA GLU A 103 -11.08 11.26 -8.00
C GLU A 103 -10.55 10.29 -9.07
N LEU A 104 -9.55 9.49 -8.73
CA LEU A 104 -8.98 8.48 -9.62
C LEU A 104 -10.01 7.43 -10.02
N SER A 105 -10.83 6.96 -9.08
CA SER A 105 -11.93 6.03 -9.33
C SER A 105 -12.94 6.56 -10.36
N GLN A 106 -13.26 7.86 -10.31
CA GLN A 106 -14.15 8.48 -11.30
C GLN A 106 -13.52 8.62 -12.68
N LYS A 107 -12.18 8.65 -12.74
CA LYS A 107 -11.41 8.72 -13.98
C LYS A 107 -10.92 7.37 -14.46
N ALA A 108 -11.22 6.29 -13.75
CA ALA A 108 -10.74 4.97 -14.08
C ALA A 108 -11.35 4.48 -15.42
N PRO A 109 -10.55 3.83 -16.29
CA PRO A 109 -11.10 3.14 -17.45
C PRO A 109 -11.95 1.94 -16.98
N ASP A 110 -12.90 1.51 -17.82
CA ASP A 110 -13.84 0.43 -17.51
C ASP A 110 -13.15 -0.87 -17.06
N GLU A 111 -11.91 -1.09 -17.50
CA GLU A 111 -11.08 -2.25 -17.18
C GLU A 111 -10.72 -2.38 -15.70
N VAL A 112 -10.67 -1.25 -14.97
CA VAL A 112 -10.37 -1.23 -13.52
C VAL A 112 -11.41 -0.46 -12.69
N ALA A 113 -12.48 0.03 -13.32
CA ALA A 113 -13.51 0.81 -12.65
C ALA A 113 -14.20 0.04 -11.49
N THR A 114 -14.35 -1.28 -11.64
CA THR A 114 -14.97 -2.13 -10.60
C THR A 114 -14.05 -2.29 -9.39
N GLU A 115 -12.76 -2.45 -9.64
CA GLU A 115 -11.71 -2.59 -8.64
C GLU A 115 -11.57 -1.27 -7.87
N TRP A 116 -11.56 -0.14 -8.58
CA TRP A 116 -11.59 1.19 -7.97
C TRP A 116 -12.83 1.42 -7.11
N GLN A 117 -14.01 0.98 -7.54
CA GLN A 117 -15.20 1.04 -6.69
C GLN A 117 -15.09 0.17 -5.44
N THR A 118 -14.51 -1.03 -5.57
CA THR A 118 -14.32 -1.94 -4.42
C THR A 118 -13.40 -1.29 -3.39
N LEU A 119 -12.30 -0.69 -3.83
CA LEU A 119 -11.36 0.01 -2.96
C LEU A 119 -12.02 1.23 -2.30
N VAL A 120 -12.60 2.13 -3.10
CA VAL A 120 -13.21 3.37 -2.59
C VAL A 120 -14.39 3.10 -1.66
N SER A 121 -15.24 2.11 -1.97
CA SER A 121 -16.37 1.76 -1.09
C SER A 121 -15.89 1.30 0.28
N GLY A 122 -14.79 0.52 0.35
CA GLY A 122 -14.22 0.12 1.63
C GLY A 122 -13.68 1.32 2.42
N LEU A 123 -13.05 2.28 1.74
CA LEU A 123 -12.52 3.50 2.35
C LEU A 123 -13.64 4.42 2.86
N ASP A 124 -14.73 4.56 2.09
CA ASP A 124 -15.90 5.34 2.48
C ASP A 124 -16.60 4.70 3.71
N ASP A 125 -16.73 3.37 3.75
CA ASP A 125 -17.27 2.65 4.92
C ASP A 125 -16.39 2.89 6.16
N PHE A 126 -15.06 2.88 6.00
CA PHE A 126 -14.13 3.16 7.08
C PHE A 126 -14.20 4.62 7.56
N GLU A 127 -14.23 5.59 6.65
CA GLU A 127 -14.40 7.01 6.98
C GLU A 127 -15.71 7.26 7.74
N GLN A 128 -16.79 6.64 7.27
CA GLN A 128 -18.08 6.74 7.95
C GLN A 128 -18.03 6.12 9.35
N ALA A 129 -17.36 4.97 9.52
CA ALA A 129 -17.19 4.37 10.85
C ALA A 129 -16.35 5.23 11.80
N VAL A 130 -15.36 5.97 11.29
CA VAL A 130 -14.57 6.94 12.08
C VAL A 130 -15.47 8.09 12.54
N ALA A 131 -16.28 8.64 11.64
CA ALA A 131 -17.23 9.68 11.96
C ALA A 131 -18.31 9.20 12.97
N ASP A 132 -18.86 8.01 12.78
CA ASP A 132 -19.86 7.39 13.67
C ASP A 132 -19.27 7.08 15.06
N ALA A 133 -17.98 6.75 15.10
CA ALA A 133 -17.25 6.60 16.35
C ALA A 133 -17.09 7.93 17.11
N GLY A 134 -17.34 9.07 16.47
CA GLY A 134 -17.09 10.40 17.02
C GLY A 134 -15.60 10.76 17.03
N LEU A 135 -14.83 10.15 16.13
CA LEU A 135 -13.41 10.37 15.96
C LEU A 135 -13.15 11.17 14.67
N THR A 136 -11.98 11.80 14.64
CA THR A 136 -11.34 12.30 13.42
C THR A 136 -10.15 11.40 13.09
N PHE A 137 -9.67 11.42 11.84
CA PHE A 137 -8.44 10.68 11.49
C PHE A 137 -7.23 11.17 12.28
N GLU A 138 -7.15 12.47 12.60
CA GLU A 138 -6.11 13.04 13.48
C GLU A 138 -6.18 12.40 14.87
N GLN A 139 -7.36 12.38 15.49
CA GLN A 139 -7.53 11.73 16.79
C GLN A 139 -7.24 10.23 16.73
N LEU A 140 -7.63 9.55 15.66
CA LEU A 140 -7.35 8.12 15.47
C LEU A 140 -5.84 7.86 15.36
N ALA A 141 -5.09 8.71 14.65
CA ALA A 141 -3.64 8.61 14.53
C ALA A 141 -2.91 8.91 15.85
N GLU A 142 -3.48 9.78 16.70
CA GLU A 142 -2.96 10.08 18.03
C GLU A 142 -3.35 9.04 19.09
N LEU A 143 -4.27 8.12 18.80
CA LEU A 143 -4.67 7.09 19.76
C LEU A 143 -3.51 6.11 20.02
N PRO A 144 -3.25 5.77 21.29
CA PRO A 144 -2.28 4.74 21.60
C PRO A 144 -2.79 3.38 21.11
N SER A 145 -1.89 2.47 20.77
CA SER A 145 -2.21 1.11 20.32
C SER A 145 -3.02 0.28 21.34
N SER A 146 -3.07 0.73 22.60
CA SER A 146 -3.91 0.17 23.66
C SER A 146 -4.71 1.30 24.31
N PRO A 147 -5.83 1.72 23.70
CA PRO A 147 -6.64 2.80 24.25
C PRO A 147 -7.30 2.35 25.56
N THR A 148 -7.17 3.18 26.59
CA THR A 148 -7.90 2.99 27.85
C THR A 148 -9.06 3.98 27.92
N PRO A 149 -10.11 3.71 28.72
CA PRO A 149 -11.24 4.63 28.89
C PRO A 149 -10.85 6.05 29.34
N GLN A 150 -9.65 6.22 29.91
CA GLN A 150 -9.15 7.52 30.39
C GLN A 150 -8.47 8.34 29.27
N ASN A 151 -8.07 7.68 28.19
CA ASN A 151 -7.35 8.30 27.06
C ASN A 151 -8.24 8.42 25.80
N LEU A 152 -9.51 8.04 25.90
CA LEU A 152 -10.44 8.14 24.79
C LEU A 152 -11.10 9.52 24.73
N PRO A 153 -11.25 10.10 23.52
CA PRO A 153 -12.05 11.31 23.34
C PRO A 153 -13.48 11.13 23.83
N GLU A 154 -14.12 12.22 24.25
CA GLU A 154 -15.52 12.18 24.71
C GLU A 154 -16.44 11.64 23.60
N GLY A 155 -17.32 10.69 23.96
CA GLY A 155 -18.25 10.07 23.02
C GLY A 155 -17.71 8.86 22.26
N VAL A 156 -16.43 8.52 22.45
CA VAL A 156 -15.81 7.31 21.92
C VAL A 156 -15.94 6.18 22.93
N THR A 157 -16.61 5.10 22.53
CA THR A 157 -16.84 3.91 23.38
C THR A 157 -16.00 2.72 22.89
N PRO A 158 -15.68 1.76 23.76
CA PRO A 158 -15.04 0.51 23.34
C PRO A 158 -15.78 -0.23 22.22
N GLU A 159 -17.12 -0.21 22.21
CA GLU A 159 -17.90 -0.83 21.13
C GLU A 159 -17.65 -0.16 19.76
N LYS A 160 -17.57 1.17 19.72
CA LYS A 160 -17.26 1.95 18.51
C LYS A 160 -15.85 1.67 17.98
N LEU A 161 -14.86 1.53 18.88
CA LEU A 161 -13.51 1.12 18.50
C LEU A 161 -13.46 -0.31 17.94
N GLN A 162 -14.27 -1.22 18.49
CA GLN A 162 -14.40 -2.57 17.93
C GLN A 162 -15.03 -2.53 16.54
N GLN A 163 -16.05 -1.70 16.30
CA GLN A 163 -16.62 -1.51 14.97
C GLN A 163 -15.58 -0.99 13.97
N LEU A 164 -14.78 0.01 14.37
CA LEU A 164 -13.65 0.48 13.57
C LEU A 164 -12.66 -0.63 13.22
N THR A 165 -12.34 -1.49 14.18
CA THR A 165 -11.47 -2.64 13.94
C THR A 165 -12.06 -3.58 12.88
N VAL A 166 -13.38 -3.82 12.92
CA VAL A 166 -14.06 -4.64 11.91
C VAL A 166 -13.98 -4.01 10.52
N GLU A 167 -14.17 -2.69 10.39
CA GLU A 167 -14.03 -2.01 9.10
C GLU A 167 -12.59 -2.05 8.57
N VAL A 168 -11.58 -1.87 9.44
CA VAL A 168 -10.17 -2.06 9.07
C VAL A 168 -9.90 -3.49 8.58
N GLN A 169 -10.50 -4.50 9.22
CA GLN A 169 -10.37 -5.88 8.76
C GLN A 169 -11.01 -6.11 7.38
N LYS A 170 -12.09 -5.38 7.03
CA LYS A 170 -12.68 -5.45 5.68
C LYS A 170 -11.77 -4.81 4.63
N LEU A 171 -11.04 -3.76 4.97
CA LEU A 171 -10.02 -3.19 4.08
C LEU A 171 -8.88 -4.18 3.79
N GLN A 172 -8.65 -5.13 4.70
CA GLN A 172 -7.69 -6.23 4.52
C GLN A 172 -8.31 -7.47 3.86
N ASP A 173 -9.56 -7.38 3.41
CA ASP A 173 -10.22 -8.50 2.75
C ASP A 173 -9.48 -8.86 1.45
N PRO A 174 -9.35 -10.16 1.11
CA PRO A 174 -8.71 -10.60 -0.12
C PRO A 174 -9.27 -9.94 -1.38
N GLN A 175 -10.55 -9.56 -1.38
CA GLN A 175 -11.17 -8.85 -2.51
C GLN A 175 -10.61 -7.44 -2.67
N VAL A 176 -10.37 -6.72 -1.56
CA VAL A 176 -9.77 -5.37 -1.60
C VAL A 176 -8.31 -5.46 -2.03
N SER A 177 -7.56 -6.42 -1.50
CA SER A 177 -6.17 -6.67 -1.92
C SER A 177 -6.08 -7.02 -3.41
N ALA A 178 -6.95 -7.89 -3.92
CA ALA A 178 -6.95 -8.25 -5.34
C ALA A 178 -7.36 -7.08 -6.25
N ALA A 179 -8.26 -6.21 -5.77
CA ALA A 179 -8.61 -4.98 -6.47
C ALA A 179 -7.41 -4.03 -6.55
N GLN A 180 -6.67 -3.85 -5.44
CA GLN A 180 -5.43 -3.07 -5.41
C GLN A 180 -4.38 -3.63 -6.37
N ASP A 181 -4.12 -4.94 -6.35
CA ASP A 181 -3.17 -5.59 -7.26
C ASP A 181 -3.54 -5.35 -8.74
N THR A 182 -4.83 -5.37 -9.06
CA THR A 182 -5.32 -5.17 -10.43
C THR A 182 -5.18 -3.70 -10.86
N ILE A 183 -5.48 -2.76 -9.96
CA ILE A 183 -5.28 -1.32 -10.18
C ILE A 183 -3.79 -1.03 -10.42
N ASP A 184 -2.91 -1.59 -9.59
CA ASP A 184 -1.46 -1.40 -9.68
C ASP A 184 -0.91 -1.97 -10.99
N ALA A 185 -1.29 -3.19 -11.34
CA ALA A 185 -0.89 -3.81 -12.60
C ALA A 185 -1.37 -3.01 -13.82
N ASN A 186 -2.57 -2.44 -13.76
CA ASN A 186 -3.08 -1.57 -14.82
C ASN A 186 -2.33 -0.23 -14.87
N ALA A 187 -2.07 0.40 -13.73
CA ALA A 187 -1.31 1.65 -13.64
C ALA A 187 0.12 1.49 -14.17
N GLU A 188 0.78 0.37 -13.85
CA GLU A 188 2.12 0.08 -14.37
C GLU A 188 2.07 -0.15 -15.88
N LYS A 189 1.13 -0.98 -16.35
CA LYS A 189 1.02 -1.38 -17.76
C LYS A 189 0.60 -0.23 -18.68
N GLU A 190 -0.40 0.55 -18.29
CA GLU A 190 -1.00 1.59 -19.13
C GLU A 190 -0.36 2.97 -18.89
N CYS A 191 0.05 3.26 -17.65
CA CYS A 191 0.51 4.59 -17.25
C CYS A 191 2.01 4.65 -16.95
N GLY A 192 2.66 3.52 -16.69
CA GLY A 192 4.05 3.45 -16.22
C GLY A 192 4.23 3.99 -14.81
N VAL A 193 3.22 3.87 -13.95
CA VAL A 193 3.21 4.36 -12.56
C VAL A 193 3.13 3.17 -11.61
N THR A 194 3.92 3.20 -10.54
CA THR A 194 3.86 2.21 -9.45
C THR A 194 3.22 2.87 -8.23
N LEU A 195 2.03 2.41 -7.84
CA LEU A 195 1.24 3.01 -6.75
C LEU A 195 1.60 2.48 -5.35
N GLY A 196 2.64 1.65 -5.24
CA GLY A 196 3.21 1.21 -3.97
C GLY A 196 2.49 0.04 -3.29
N GLY A 197 1.52 -0.62 -3.94
CA GLY A 197 0.82 -1.80 -3.40
C GLY A 197 1.27 -3.15 -3.97
N GLY A 198 1.82 -3.19 -5.19
CA GLY A 198 2.14 -4.43 -5.89
C GLY A 198 3.58 -4.91 -5.77
N SER A 199 3.80 -5.97 -4.97
CA SER A 199 4.88 -6.96 -5.14
C SER A 199 6.33 -6.48 -5.05
N GLY A 200 6.73 -6.09 -3.84
CA GLY A 200 8.13 -6.07 -3.43
C GLY A 200 8.26 -6.24 -1.93
N GLU A 201 8.49 -7.47 -1.47
CA GLU A 201 8.91 -7.79 -0.10
C GLU A 201 7.82 -7.66 0.99
N GLN A 202 6.94 -8.65 1.08
CA GLN A 202 6.44 -9.07 2.39
C GLN A 202 7.68 -9.50 3.20
N GLN A 203 8.10 -8.69 4.16
CA GLN A 203 9.21 -8.98 5.06
C GLN A 203 8.67 -9.82 6.24
N PRO A 204 8.89 -11.15 6.29
CA PRO A 204 8.60 -11.91 7.50
C PRO A 204 9.65 -11.56 8.57
N GLU A 205 9.20 -11.14 9.76
CA GLU A 205 10.03 -11.14 10.98
C GLU A 205 10.22 -12.55 11.55
#